data_AF-A0A8X6JR90-F1
#
_entry.id   AF-A0A8X6JR90-F1
#
_cell.length_a   1.000
_cell.length_b   1.000
_cell.length_c   1.000
_cell.angle_alpha   90.00
_cell.angle_beta   90.00
_cell.angle_gamma   90.00
#
_symmetry.space_group_name_H-M   'P 1'
#
loop_
_entity.id
_entity.type
_entity.pdbx_description
1 polymer ?
#
loop_
_entity_poly.entity_id
_entity_poly.type
_entity_poly.pdbx_seq_one_letter_code
_entity_poly.pdbx_strand_id
1 'polypeptide(L)'
;MFICKTEQKRVVIQKCLDENPPPALETVTDPKQIDDHREIVTTCALKTEGWFNTNGTYKFDRAKSEIQSKKLDAQVEKSISQRHQECQDEAVKRFPDGFIQQVQLYQACMDYHIAEICEIELIPPPGQKEITNHLKVLKVLPSHKQNQRKHPKKDEKMM
;
A
#
# COMPACT_ATOMS: atom_id res chain seq x y z
N MET A 1 -1.14 0.84 -6.36
CA MET A 1 -2.19 1.27 -7.31
C MET A 1 -2.29 0.35 -8.54
N PHE A 2 -2.65 -0.93 -8.31
CA PHE A 2 -2.92 -1.91 -9.38
C PHE A 2 -4.36 -2.43 -9.37
N ILE A 3 -5.28 -1.70 -8.74
CA ILE A 3 -6.69 -2.13 -8.63
C ILE A 3 -7.56 -1.27 -9.56
N CYS A 4 -7.42 -1.54 -10.85
CA CYS A 4 -8.48 -1.44 -11.86
C CYS A 4 -7.91 -2.02 -13.17
N LYS A 5 -8.33 -3.26 -13.46
CA LYS A 5 -7.85 -4.08 -14.57
C LYS A 5 -8.32 -3.47 -15.90
N THR A 6 -7.45 -2.72 -16.58
CA THR A 6 -7.66 -2.44 -18.00
C THR A 6 -7.44 -3.72 -18.80
N GLU A 7 -8.12 -3.88 -19.94
CA GLU A 7 -7.98 -5.08 -20.79
C GLU A 7 -6.52 -5.35 -21.17
N GLN A 8 -5.75 -4.29 -21.36
CA GLN A 8 -4.32 -4.35 -21.65
C GLN A 8 -3.51 -5.01 -20.51
N LYS A 9 -3.86 -4.73 -19.24
CA LYS A 9 -3.23 -5.40 -18.09
C LYS A 9 -3.59 -6.89 -18.04
N ARG A 10 -4.83 -7.27 -18.41
CA ARG A 10 -5.24 -8.67 -18.49
C ARG A 10 -4.39 -9.43 -19.52
N VAL A 11 -4.17 -8.85 -20.71
CA VAL A 11 -3.35 -9.47 -21.77
C VAL A 11 -1.92 -9.72 -21.29
N VAL A 12 -1.30 -8.74 -20.61
CA VAL A 12 0.06 -8.91 -20.07
C VAL A 12 0.12 -10.02 -19.03
N ILE A 13 -0.84 -10.05 -18.08
CA ILE A 13 -0.88 -11.10 -17.05
C ILE A 13 -1.11 -12.47 -17.68
N GLN A 14 -2.01 -12.59 -18.66
CA GLN A 14 -2.26 -13.86 -19.34
C GLN A 14 -0.99 -14.36 -20.04
N LYS A 15 -0.29 -13.48 -20.78
CA LYS A 15 0.98 -13.82 -21.40
C LYS A 15 2.00 -14.34 -20.37
N CYS A 16 2.13 -13.67 -19.23
CA CYS A 16 3.06 -14.08 -18.18
C CYS A 16 2.68 -15.42 -17.52
N LEU A 17 1.37 -15.72 -17.40
CA LEU A 17 0.87 -17.01 -16.93
C LEU A 17 1.09 -18.14 -17.94
N ASP A 18 0.95 -17.85 -19.24
CA ASP A 18 1.20 -18.82 -20.30
C ASP A 18 2.70 -19.19 -20.36
N GLU A 19 3.58 -18.21 -20.18
CA GLU A 19 5.04 -18.41 -20.10
C GLU A 19 5.48 -19.07 -18.79
N ASN A 20 4.75 -18.85 -17.70
CA ASN A 20 5.04 -19.35 -16.36
C ASN A 20 3.79 -20.01 -15.78
N PRO A 21 3.45 -21.23 -16.21
CA PRO A 21 2.22 -21.89 -15.77
C PRO A 21 2.26 -22.15 -14.24
N PRO A 22 1.12 -22.02 -13.55
CA PRO A 22 1.04 -22.31 -12.13
C PRO A 22 1.38 -23.79 -11.85
N PRO A 23 1.95 -24.09 -10.68
CA PRO A 23 2.19 -25.47 -10.29
C PRO A 23 0.86 -26.23 -10.21
N ALA A 24 0.87 -27.51 -10.62
CA ALA A 24 -0.32 -28.34 -10.57
C ALA A 24 -0.78 -28.51 -9.12
N LEU A 25 -2.05 -28.23 -8.83
CA LEU A 25 -2.60 -28.22 -7.47
C LEU A 25 -2.40 -29.55 -6.73
N GLU A 26 -2.40 -30.67 -7.46
CA GLU A 26 -2.18 -32.01 -6.91
C GLU A 26 -0.73 -32.23 -6.41
N THR A 27 0.20 -31.37 -6.82
CA THR A 27 1.64 -31.45 -6.50
C THR A 27 2.12 -30.35 -5.56
N VAL A 28 1.25 -29.38 -5.23
CA VAL A 28 1.59 -28.29 -4.31
C VAL A 28 1.48 -28.81 -2.88
N THR A 29 2.63 -29.01 -2.25
CA THR A 29 2.71 -29.43 -0.84
C THR A 29 3.19 -28.32 0.08
N ASP A 30 3.82 -27.28 -0.48
CA ASP A 30 4.37 -26.14 0.25
C ASP A 30 3.74 -24.83 -0.26
N PRO A 31 3.10 -24.03 0.60
CA PRO A 31 2.61 -22.69 0.26
C PRO A 31 3.65 -21.81 -0.44
N LYS A 32 4.94 -21.99 -0.14
CA LYS A 32 6.04 -21.25 -0.79
C LYS A 32 6.05 -21.41 -2.30
N GLN A 33 5.63 -22.55 -2.84
CA GLN A 33 5.59 -22.78 -4.30
C GLN A 33 4.60 -21.83 -4.98
N ILE A 34 3.50 -21.49 -4.31
CA ILE A 34 2.51 -20.53 -4.81
C ILE A 34 3.06 -19.11 -4.72
N ASP A 35 3.75 -18.77 -3.64
CA ASP A 35 4.31 -17.44 -3.46
C ASP A 35 5.48 -17.17 -4.42
N ASP A 36 6.34 -18.17 -4.65
CA ASP A 36 7.40 -18.11 -5.67
C ASP A 36 6.82 -17.92 -7.07
N HIS A 37 5.74 -18.66 -7.41
CA HIS A 37 5.05 -18.50 -8.68
C HIS A 37 4.44 -17.10 -8.84
N ARG A 38 3.80 -16.58 -7.80
CA ARG A 38 3.28 -15.20 -7.78
C ARG A 38 4.38 -14.17 -8.00
N GLU A 39 5.55 -14.38 -7.39
CA GLU A 39 6.71 -13.51 -7.58
C GLU A 39 7.19 -13.51 -9.03
N ILE A 40 7.27 -14.70 -9.65
CA ILE A 40 7.66 -14.86 -11.06
C ILE A 40 6.70 -14.13 -11.99
N VAL A 41 5.39 -14.37 -11.85
CA VAL A 41 4.37 -13.76 -12.72
C VAL A 41 4.36 -12.24 -12.54
N THR A 42 4.45 -11.76 -11.30
CA THR A 42 4.50 -10.32 -10.99
C THR A 42 5.74 -9.68 -11.60
N THR A 43 6.90 -10.34 -11.49
CA THR A 43 8.16 -9.88 -12.10
C THR A 43 8.05 -9.81 -13.62
N CYS A 44 7.49 -10.84 -14.26
CA CYS A 44 7.25 -10.85 -15.70
C CYS A 44 6.39 -9.67 -16.15
N ALA A 45 5.28 -9.43 -15.45
CA ALA A 45 4.34 -8.36 -15.78
C ALA A 45 5.00 -6.98 -15.66
N LEU A 46 5.68 -6.73 -14.55
CA LEU A 46 6.37 -5.45 -14.30
C LEU A 46 7.50 -5.20 -15.32
N LYS A 47 8.24 -6.24 -15.72
CA LYS A 47 9.25 -6.13 -16.78
C LYS A 47 8.61 -5.83 -18.13
N THR A 48 7.53 -6.53 -18.48
CA THR A 48 6.80 -6.34 -19.75
C THR A 48 6.22 -4.94 -19.87
N GLU A 49 5.70 -4.38 -18.79
CA GLU A 49 5.18 -3.02 -18.73
C GLU A 49 6.28 -1.94 -18.59
N GLY A 50 7.55 -2.34 -18.49
CA GLY A 50 8.68 -1.43 -18.41
C GLY A 50 8.75 -0.63 -17.11
N TRP A 51 8.35 -1.23 -15.98
CA TRP A 51 8.41 -0.62 -14.65
C TRP A 51 9.79 -0.62 -14.01
N PHE A 52 10.73 -1.36 -14.60
CA PHE A 52 12.12 -1.36 -14.19
C PHE A 52 12.98 -0.53 -15.14
N ASN A 53 14.00 0.11 -14.57
CA ASN A 53 15.10 0.74 -15.30
C ASN A 53 16.03 -0.33 -15.88
N THR A 54 16.97 0.10 -16.72
CA THR A 54 17.98 -0.79 -17.32
C THR A 54 18.89 -1.46 -16.28
N ASN A 55 19.07 -0.82 -15.12
CA ASN A 55 19.80 -1.37 -13.98
C ASN A 55 18.93 -2.24 -13.04
N GLY A 56 17.67 -2.52 -13.41
CA GLY A 56 16.75 -3.33 -12.61
C GLY A 56 16.03 -2.59 -11.48
N THR A 57 16.32 -1.31 -11.24
CA THR A 57 15.63 -0.55 -10.18
C THR A 57 14.21 -0.18 -10.60
N TYR A 58 13.29 -0.12 -9.63
CA TYR A 58 11.92 0.26 -9.89
C TYR A 58 11.79 1.76 -10.22
N LYS A 59 10.92 2.09 -11.18
CA LYS A 59 10.66 3.47 -11.62
C LYS A 59 9.68 4.19 -10.70
N PHE A 60 10.12 4.56 -9.49
CA PHE A 60 9.31 5.34 -8.54
C PHE A 60 8.85 6.68 -9.15
N ASP A 61 9.70 7.35 -9.93
CA ASP A 61 9.34 8.61 -10.60
C ASP A 61 8.16 8.45 -11.56
N ARG A 62 8.09 7.33 -12.29
CA ARG A 62 6.94 7.02 -13.14
C ARG A 62 5.67 6.88 -12.30
N ALA A 63 5.76 6.18 -11.16
CA ALA A 63 4.61 6.04 -10.25
C ALA A 63 4.13 7.39 -9.72
N LYS A 64 5.07 8.30 -9.39
CA LYS A 64 4.76 9.68 -9.01
C LYS A 64 4.04 10.45 -10.11
N SER A 65 4.55 10.37 -11.35
CA SER A 65 3.89 11.00 -12.50
C SER A 65 2.49 10.43 -12.75
N GLU A 66 2.29 9.12 -12.55
CA GLU A 66 0.97 8.52 -12.67
C GLU A 66 -0.01 9.06 -11.63
N ILE A 67 0.42 9.24 -10.37
CA ILE A 67 -0.39 9.86 -9.31
C ILE A 67 -0.81 11.28 -9.72
N GLN A 68 0.16 12.11 -10.14
CA GLN A 68 -0.08 13.50 -10.55
C GLN A 68 -0.99 13.59 -11.79
N SER A 69 -0.89 12.62 -12.70
CA SER A 69 -1.74 12.59 -13.90
C SER A 69 -3.22 12.33 -13.61
N LYS A 70 -3.55 11.80 -12.43
CA LYS A 70 -4.94 11.51 -12.04
C LYS A 70 -5.75 12.76 -11.73
N LYS A 71 -5.13 13.94 -11.63
CA LYS A 71 -5.80 15.22 -11.36
C LYS A 71 -6.75 15.10 -10.16
N LEU A 72 -6.22 14.56 -9.06
CA LEU A 72 -6.98 14.41 -7.82
C LEU A 72 -7.21 15.80 -7.22
N ASP A 73 -8.09 15.87 -6.22
CA ASP A 73 -8.18 17.09 -5.40
C ASP A 73 -6.79 17.46 -4.84
N ALA A 74 -6.47 18.76 -4.79
CA ALA A 74 -5.14 19.22 -4.44
C ALA A 74 -4.67 18.75 -3.04
N GLN A 75 -5.60 18.63 -2.08
CA GLN A 75 -5.27 18.14 -0.74
C GLN A 75 -5.03 16.63 -0.73
N VAL A 76 -5.81 15.88 -1.51
CA VAL A 76 -5.66 14.43 -1.69
C VAL A 76 -4.36 14.12 -2.42
N GLU A 77 -4.09 14.80 -3.52
CA GLU A 77 -2.85 14.64 -4.31
C GLU A 77 -1.61 14.93 -3.46
N LYS A 78 -1.64 16.00 -2.66
CA LYS A 78 -0.54 16.35 -1.74
C LYS A 78 -0.32 15.24 -0.72
N SER A 79 -1.38 14.72 -0.11
CA SER A 79 -1.30 13.64 0.89
C SER A 79 -0.74 12.36 0.27
N ILE A 80 -1.27 11.93 -0.88
CA ILE A 80 -0.81 10.72 -1.59
C ILE A 80 0.64 10.90 -2.06
N SER A 81 1.03 12.08 -2.53
CA SER A 81 2.42 12.36 -2.95
C SER A 81 3.40 12.31 -1.78
N GLN A 82 2.98 12.74 -0.59
CA GLN A 82 3.80 12.58 0.62
C GLN A 82 3.95 11.11 0.99
N ARG A 83 2.85 10.34 0.99
CA ARG A 83 2.88 8.90 1.27
C ARG A 83 3.73 8.13 0.25
N HIS A 84 3.71 8.54 -1.02
CA HIS A 84 4.58 8.00 -2.06
C HIS A 84 6.06 8.06 -1.69
N GLN A 85 6.55 9.22 -1.21
CA GLN A 85 7.94 9.36 -0.80
C GLN A 85 8.27 8.46 0.39
N GLU A 86 7.40 8.44 1.40
CA GLU A 86 7.61 7.63 2.60
C GLU A 86 7.64 6.12 2.30
N CYS A 87 6.70 5.64 1.48
CA CYS A 87 6.66 4.24 1.04
C CYS A 87 7.88 3.88 0.18
N GLN A 88 8.35 4.80 -0.67
CA GLN A 88 9.58 4.58 -1.46
C GLN A 88 10.80 4.45 -0.54
N ASP A 89 10.97 5.41 0.38
CA ASP A 89 12.12 5.45 1.28
C ASP A 89 12.15 4.19 2.17
N GLU A 90 10.99 3.76 2.67
CA GLU A 90 10.88 2.52 3.45
C GLU A 90 11.23 1.29 2.62
N ALA A 91 10.70 1.18 1.40
CA ALA A 91 10.99 0.07 0.50
C ALA A 91 12.48 -0.06 0.20
N VAL A 92 13.12 1.03 -0.24
CA VAL A 92 14.55 1.06 -0.57
C VAL A 92 15.40 0.78 0.67
N LYS A 93 15.05 1.34 1.82
CA LYS A 93 15.78 1.12 3.08
C LYS A 93 15.72 -0.34 3.52
N ARG A 94 14.56 -0.99 3.41
CA ARG A 94 14.34 -2.34 3.92
C ARG A 94 14.87 -3.41 2.97
N PHE A 95 14.90 -3.13 1.67
CA PHE A 95 15.32 -4.07 0.64
C PHE A 95 16.30 -3.43 -0.36
N PRO A 96 17.53 -3.04 0.03
CA PRO A 96 18.44 -2.28 -0.83
C PRO A 96 18.72 -2.97 -2.18
N ASP A 97 18.84 -4.29 -2.19
CA ASP A 97 19.12 -5.08 -3.40
C ASP A 97 17.93 -5.92 -3.90
N GLY A 98 16.82 -5.94 -3.14
CA GLY A 98 15.64 -6.75 -3.41
C GLY A 98 14.58 -5.97 -4.19
N PHE A 99 14.81 -5.70 -5.48
CA PHE A 99 13.92 -4.82 -6.25
C PHE A 99 12.45 -5.29 -6.29
N ILE A 100 12.20 -6.60 -6.33
CA ILE A 100 10.82 -7.12 -6.30
C ILE A 100 10.19 -6.90 -4.92
N GLN A 101 10.96 -7.15 -3.86
CA GLN A 101 10.52 -6.92 -2.48
C GLN A 101 10.29 -5.42 -2.21
N GLN A 102 11.09 -4.53 -2.80
CA GLN A 102 10.85 -3.09 -2.79
C GLN A 102 9.48 -2.78 -3.41
N VAL A 103 9.18 -3.32 -4.59
CA VAL A 103 7.90 -3.08 -5.27
C VAL A 103 6.73 -3.60 -4.45
N GLN A 104 6.82 -4.82 -3.91
CA GLN A 104 5.75 -5.41 -3.10
C GLN A 104 5.46 -4.57 -1.86
N LEU A 105 6.49 -4.18 -1.11
CA LEU A 105 6.33 -3.33 0.06
C LEU A 105 5.78 -1.95 -0.31
N TYR A 106 6.34 -1.31 -1.34
CA TYR A 106 5.86 -0.02 -1.83
C TYR A 106 4.39 -0.07 -2.24
N GLN A 107 3.98 -1.12 -2.97
CA GLN A 107 2.60 -1.28 -3.42
C GLN A 107 1.65 -1.48 -2.25
N ALA A 108 1.99 -2.35 -1.30
CA ALA A 108 1.18 -2.57 -0.10
C ALA A 108 1.05 -1.29 0.75
N CYS A 109 2.16 -0.57 0.95
CA CYS A 109 2.19 0.70 1.68
C CYS A 109 1.30 1.77 1.00
N MET A 110 1.41 1.91 -0.33
CA MET A 110 0.60 2.85 -1.08
C MET A 110 -0.88 2.47 -1.08
N ASP A 111 -1.22 1.20 -1.28
CA ASP A 111 -2.61 0.75 -1.28
C ASP A 111 -3.27 0.95 0.10
N TYR A 112 -2.52 0.73 1.20
CA TYR A 112 -2.97 1.05 2.56
C TYR A 112 -3.29 2.55 2.72
N HIS A 113 -2.34 3.43 2.39
CA HIS A 113 -2.53 4.86 2.59
C HIS A 113 -3.57 5.47 1.63
N ILE A 114 -3.67 4.95 0.40
CA ILE A 114 -4.74 5.36 -0.52
C ILE A 114 -6.10 4.98 0.06
N ALA A 115 -6.25 3.77 0.61
CA ALA A 115 -7.51 3.35 1.23
C ALA A 115 -7.89 4.26 2.42
N GLU A 116 -6.93 4.64 3.26
CA GLU A 116 -7.15 5.58 4.37
C GLU A 116 -7.51 6.99 3.88
N ILE A 117 -6.75 7.55 2.94
CA ILE A 117 -6.93 8.93 2.45
C ILE A 117 -8.24 9.07 1.66
N CYS A 118 -8.57 8.07 0.85
CA CYS A 118 -9.75 8.10 -0.01
C CYS A 118 -10.99 7.51 0.68
N GLU A 119 -10.91 7.12 1.96
CA GLU A 119 -12.00 6.54 2.75
C GLU A 119 -12.69 5.38 2.01
N ILE A 120 -11.94 4.53 1.31
CA ILE A 120 -12.50 3.43 0.53
C ILE A 120 -12.95 2.33 1.48
N GLU A 121 -14.27 2.15 1.64
CA GLU A 121 -14.83 1.00 2.34
C GLU A 121 -14.52 -0.29 1.55
N LEU A 122 -13.76 -1.19 2.17
CA LEU A 122 -13.50 -2.52 1.63
C LEU A 122 -14.78 -3.37 1.81
N ILE A 123 -15.64 -3.42 0.80
CA ILE A 123 -16.80 -4.32 0.80
C ILE A 123 -16.28 -5.75 0.64
N PRO A 124 -16.46 -6.65 1.64
CA PRO A 124 -16.07 -8.04 1.50
C PRO A 124 -16.92 -8.73 0.42
N PRO A 125 -16.35 -9.70 -0.33
CA PRO A 125 -17.10 -10.39 -1.38
C PRO A 125 -18.33 -11.12 -0.79
N PRO A 126 -19.49 -11.07 -1.47
CA PRO A 126 -20.73 -11.66 -0.98
C PRO A 126 -20.56 -13.16 -0.78
N GLY A 127 -20.70 -13.64 0.47
CA GLY A 127 -20.58 -15.05 0.85
C GLY A 127 -19.65 -15.33 2.04
N GLN A 128 -18.88 -14.36 2.51
CA GLN A 128 -18.18 -14.49 3.80
C GLN A 128 -19.11 -14.06 4.93
N LYS A 129 -19.64 -15.05 5.66
CA LYS A 129 -20.25 -14.81 6.97
C LYS A 129 -19.25 -14.02 7.82
N GLU A 130 -19.72 -12.93 8.41
CA GLU A 130 -18.98 -12.06 9.30
C GLU A 130 -18.15 -12.87 10.29
N ILE A 131 -16.82 -12.84 10.16
CA ILE A 131 -15.93 -13.25 11.24
C ILE A 131 -15.94 -12.09 12.23
N THR A 132 -16.93 -12.11 13.11
CA THR A 132 -17.04 -11.14 14.19
C THR A 132 -15.82 -11.30 15.10
N ASN A 133 -15.18 -10.17 15.42
CA ASN A 133 -14.19 -9.98 16.50
C ASN A 133 -12.77 -10.55 16.29
N HIS A 134 -11.94 -9.89 15.47
CA HIS A 134 -10.50 -9.77 15.80
C HIS A 134 -9.88 -8.37 15.61
N LEU A 135 -10.62 -7.38 15.08
CA LEU A 135 -10.18 -5.97 15.05
C LEU A 135 -10.68 -5.17 16.27
N LYS A 136 -10.48 -5.71 17.48
CA LYS A 136 -10.68 -4.98 18.76
C LYS A 136 -9.35 -4.72 19.49
N VAL A 137 -8.25 -4.56 18.75
CA VAL A 137 -6.97 -4.07 19.31
C VAL A 137 -6.54 -2.84 18.53
N LEU A 138 -7.32 -1.77 18.65
CA LEU A 138 -6.90 -0.37 18.49
C LEU A 138 -8.07 0.52 18.93
N LYS A 139 -8.56 0.27 20.15
CA LYS A 139 -9.42 1.22 20.85
C LYS A 139 -8.57 2.41 21.28
N VAL A 140 -8.80 3.55 20.63
CA VAL A 140 -9.07 4.84 21.29
C VAL A 140 -8.07 5.25 22.39
N LEU A 141 -7.07 6.06 22.03
CA LEU A 141 -6.62 7.13 22.93
C LEU A 141 -7.35 8.42 22.53
N PRO A 142 -8.19 9.01 23.40
CA PRO A 142 -8.90 10.24 23.07
C PRO A 142 -8.00 11.46 23.24
N SER A 143 -7.92 12.27 22.19
CA SER A 143 -7.42 13.64 22.24
C SER A 143 -8.53 14.54 22.78
N HIS A 144 -8.40 15.03 24.01
CA HIS A 144 -9.27 16.09 24.54
C HIS A 144 -8.68 17.48 24.26
N LYS A 145 -9.50 18.30 23.61
CA LYS A 145 -9.29 19.71 23.27
C LYS A 145 -9.06 20.60 24.50
N GLN A 146 -8.30 21.66 24.25
CA GLN A 146 -8.15 22.95 24.95
C GLN A 146 -9.36 23.41 25.78
N ASN A 147 -9.15 24.14 26.90
CA ASN A 147 -9.16 25.61 26.94
C ASN A 147 -9.42 26.17 28.38
N GLN A 148 -8.59 27.15 28.77
CA GLN A 148 -8.93 28.35 29.58
C GLN A 148 -9.27 28.28 31.09
N ARG A 149 -8.47 29.06 31.85
CA ARG A 149 -8.82 30.21 32.74
C ARG A 149 -8.48 30.12 34.25
N LYS A 150 -7.67 31.13 34.63
CA LYS A 150 -7.79 32.04 35.79
C LYS A 150 -7.04 31.68 37.10
N HIS A 151 -5.99 32.48 37.33
CA HIS A 151 -5.57 32.96 38.65
C HIS A 151 -6.75 33.43 39.53
N PRO A 152 -6.58 33.33 40.84
CA PRO A 152 -6.83 34.46 41.73
C PRO A 152 -5.57 34.86 42.50
N LYS A 153 -5.35 36.18 42.63
CA LYS A 153 -4.45 36.83 43.59
C LYS A 153 -5.23 37.20 44.85
N LYS A 154 -4.46 37.45 45.93
CA LYS A 154 -4.75 38.23 47.16
C LYS A 154 -5.38 37.43 48.31
N ASP A 155 -5.02 37.62 49.57
CA ASP A 155 -4.03 38.44 50.28
C ASP A 155 -4.02 37.92 51.75
N GLU A 156 -2.88 38.12 52.45
CA GLU A 156 -2.81 38.51 53.88
C GLU A 156 -3.11 37.50 55.03
N LYS A 157 -2.06 37.18 55.82
CA LYS A 157 -1.82 37.53 57.26
C LYS A 157 -1.32 36.41 58.19
N MET A 158 -0.20 36.73 58.87
CA MET A 158 0.17 36.46 60.27
C MET A 158 -0.25 35.13 60.92
N MET A 159 0.72 34.28 61.24
CA MET A 159 1.44 34.26 62.54
C MET A 159 2.64 33.33 62.46
#